data_AF-A0ABD7BXR0-F1
#
_entry.id   AF-A0ABD7BXR0-F1
#
_cell.length_a   1.000
_cell.length_b   1.000
_cell.length_c   1.000
_cell.angle_alpha   90.00
_cell.angle_beta   90.00
_cell.angle_gamma   90.00
#
_symmetry.space_group_name_H-M   'P 1'
#
loop_
_entity.id
_entity.type
_entity.pdbx_description
1 polymer ?
#
loop_
_entity_poly.entity_id
_entity_poly.type
_entity_poly.pdbx_seq_one_letter_code
_entity_poly.pdbx_strand_id
1 'polypeptide(L)'
;MADLLNHGKKKNKDVSVKVNTVTRQQAGFGDSTNSEEEIANFDVNMRVSNHVRNSVLSLSKVIEGKKTASDVISILVDSYVGKMDQRTRKAYEQVVNVMEAKDYIDHSLKQ
;
A
#
# COMPACT_ATOMS: atom_id res chain seq x y z
N MET A 1 37.41 47.42 50.30
CA MET A 1 36.35 47.01 51.23
C MET A 1 36.05 45.56 50.95
N ALA A 2 36.19 44.74 51.98
CA ALA A 2 35.87 43.33 51.94
C ALA A 2 34.35 43.13 52.09
N ASP A 3 33.97 41.90 51.79
CA ASP A 3 32.79 41.21 52.27
C ASP A 3 31.52 41.33 51.42
N LEU A 4 31.14 40.19 50.83
CA LEU A 4 29.78 39.77 50.51
C LEU A 4 29.85 38.28 50.13
N LEU A 5 30.34 37.45 51.07
CA LEU A 5 30.14 36.00 51.03
C LEU A 5 29.20 35.62 52.16
N ASN A 6 27.89 35.70 51.92
CA ASN A 6 26.95 34.90 52.69
C ASN A 6 25.63 34.75 51.94
N HIS A 7 25.35 33.54 51.44
CA HIS A 7 24.12 32.82 51.76
C HIS A 7 24.33 31.35 51.44
N GLY A 8 24.60 30.58 52.49
CA GLY A 8 24.44 29.14 52.44
C GLY A 8 22.99 28.77 52.18
N LYS A 9 22.79 27.74 51.36
CA LYS A 9 22.17 26.46 51.77
C LYS A 9 21.94 25.61 50.51
N LYS A 10 22.50 24.40 50.60
CA LYS A 10 22.34 23.26 49.70
C LYS A 10 20.94 23.19 49.06
N LYS A 11 20.90 23.12 47.73
CA LYS A 11 19.98 22.18 47.05
C LYS A 11 20.77 21.46 45.97
N ASN A 12 21.08 20.20 46.28
CA ASN A 12 21.43 19.20 45.29
C ASN A 12 20.34 19.23 44.22
N LYS A 13 20.70 19.65 43.01
CA LYS A 13 19.91 19.36 41.81
C LYS A 13 20.82 18.58 40.88
N ASP A 14 21.14 17.37 41.33
CA ASP A 14 21.40 16.28 40.41
C ASP A 14 20.08 16.05 39.67
N VAL A 15 19.86 16.81 38.59
CA VAL A 15 18.70 16.64 37.74
C VAL A 15 18.98 15.40 36.90
N SER A 16 18.58 14.25 37.42
CA SER A 16 18.42 13.04 36.62
C SER A 16 17.37 13.34 35.56
N VAL A 17 17.81 13.80 34.40
CA VAL A 17 16.96 13.87 33.22
C VAL A 17 16.76 12.42 32.79
N LYS A 18 15.63 11.83 33.18
CA LYS A 18 15.14 10.61 32.54
C LYS A 18 14.72 11.01 31.13
N VAL A 19 15.69 10.98 30.21
CA VAL A 19 15.38 10.93 28.78
C VAL A 19 14.70 9.58 28.56
N ASN A 20 13.37 9.60 28.52
CA ASN A 20 12.64 8.50 27.93
C ASN A 20 13.01 8.51 26.45
N THR A 21 13.90 7.62 26.05
CA THR A 21 14.23 7.39 24.65
C THR A 21 12.98 6.81 24.00
N VAL A 22 12.14 7.68 23.45
CA VAL A 22 10.96 7.26 22.69
C VAL A 22 11.47 6.60 21.42
N THR A 23 11.21 5.31 21.26
CA THR A 23 11.55 4.63 20.00
C THR A 23 10.71 5.21 18.86
N ARG A 24 11.21 5.16 17.61
CA ARG A 24 10.48 5.69 16.44
C ARG A 24 9.03 5.19 16.38
N GLN A 25 8.85 3.91 16.68
CA GLN A 25 7.55 3.25 16.80
C GLN A 25 6.63 3.89 17.85
N GLN A 26 7.14 4.19 19.06
CA GLN A 26 6.37 4.87 20.12
C GLN A 26 6.03 6.32 19.79
N ALA A 27 6.82 6.98 18.94
CA ALA A 27 6.54 8.32 18.45
C ALA A 27 5.53 8.35 17.28
N GLY A 28 4.89 7.21 16.98
CA GLY A 28 3.95 7.07 15.86
C GLY A 28 4.62 6.95 14.50
N PHE A 29 5.95 6.89 14.45
CA PHE A 29 6.71 6.70 13.21
C PHE A 29 7.03 5.22 13.02
N GLY A 30 6.05 4.53 12.42
CA GLY A 30 6.23 3.24 11.78
C GLY A 30 5.88 2.06 12.68
N ASP A 31 4.62 1.65 12.64
CA ASP A 31 4.27 0.24 12.73
C ASP A 31 3.03 0.01 11.85
N SER A 32 3.23 0.04 10.53
CA SER A 32 2.30 -0.63 9.60
C SER A 32 2.56 -2.12 9.71
N THR A 33 2.23 -2.68 10.88
CA THR A 33 2.14 -4.10 11.11
C THR A 33 1.12 -4.64 10.11
N ASN A 34 1.61 -5.28 9.05
CA ASN A 34 0.91 -6.30 8.28
C ASN A 34 -0.62 -6.11 8.16
N SER A 35 -1.08 -4.95 7.69
CA SER A 35 -2.17 -5.02 6.76
C SER A 35 -1.51 -5.60 5.52
N GLU A 36 -1.81 -6.86 5.18
CA GLU A 36 -1.85 -7.22 3.77
C GLU A 36 -2.48 -6.02 3.09
N GLU A 37 -1.68 -5.23 2.35
CA GLU A 37 -2.13 -3.96 1.79
C GLU A 37 -3.35 -4.32 0.98
N GLU A 38 -4.53 -4.02 1.52
CA GLU A 38 -5.79 -4.39 0.89
C GLU A 38 -5.83 -3.50 -0.34
N ILE A 39 -5.39 -4.06 -1.47
CA ILE A 39 -5.22 -3.31 -2.72
C ILE A 39 -6.59 -2.69 -3.00
N ALA A 40 -6.65 -1.37 -2.90
CA ALA A 40 -7.89 -0.65 -3.02
C ALA A 40 -8.45 -0.92 -4.42
N ASN A 41 -9.56 -1.65 -4.49
CA ASN A 41 -10.22 -1.95 -5.74
C ASN A 41 -11.17 -0.80 -6.10
N PHE A 42 -10.92 -0.18 -7.24
CA PHE A 42 -11.76 0.88 -7.79
C PHE A 42 -12.60 0.35 -8.95
N ASP A 43 -13.86 0.79 -9.06
CA ASP A 43 -14.70 0.43 -10.21
C ASP A 43 -14.22 1.18 -11.45
N VAL A 44 -13.79 0.42 -12.45
CA VAL A 44 -13.20 0.93 -13.70
C VAL A 44 -13.87 0.30 -14.91
N ASN A 45 -14.06 1.13 -15.95
CA ASN A 45 -14.64 0.69 -17.22
C ASN A 45 -13.58 0.73 -18.32
N MET A 46 -13.41 -0.39 -19.04
CA MET A 46 -12.54 -0.47 -20.21
C MET A 46 -13.36 -0.52 -21.51
N ARG A 47 -13.03 0.36 -22.45
CA ARG A 47 -13.64 0.34 -23.80
C ARG A 47 -12.98 -0.75 -24.65
N VAL A 48 -13.79 -1.62 -25.24
CA VAL A 48 -13.34 -2.73 -26.09
C VAL A 48 -14.16 -2.81 -27.37
N SER A 49 -13.67 -3.54 -28.37
CA SER A 49 -14.42 -3.79 -29.60
C SER A 49 -15.64 -4.69 -29.35
N ASN A 50 -16.65 -4.61 -30.21
CA ASN A 50 -17.84 -5.46 -30.14
C ASN A 50 -17.48 -6.95 -30.14
N HIS A 51 -16.51 -7.34 -30.97
CA HIS A 51 -16.06 -8.73 -31.04
C HIS A 51 -15.48 -9.20 -29.70
N VAL A 52 -14.56 -8.45 -29.10
CA VAL A 52 -13.93 -8.81 -27.82
C VAL A 52 -14.98 -8.91 -26.71
N ARG A 53 -15.89 -7.92 -26.61
CA ARG A 53 -17.00 -7.96 -25.65
C ARG A 53 -17.83 -9.24 -25.79
N ASN A 54 -18.25 -9.57 -27.01
CA ASN A 54 -19.09 -10.74 -27.25
C ASN A 54 -18.33 -12.04 -26.96
N SER A 55 -17.04 -12.11 -27.27
CA SER A 55 -16.18 -13.26 -26.96
C SER A 55 -16.09 -13.49 -25.45
N VAL A 56 -15.81 -12.44 -24.65
CA VAL A 56 -15.76 -12.54 -23.19
C VAL A 56 -17.12 -12.95 -22.60
N LEU A 57 -18.21 -12.31 -23.05
CA LEU A 57 -19.56 -12.63 -22.57
C LEU A 57 -20.03 -14.03 -22.97
N SER A 58 -19.59 -14.54 -24.11
CA SER A 58 -19.91 -15.90 -24.53
C SER A 58 -19.11 -16.91 -23.71
N LEU A 59 -17.82 -16.63 -23.48
CA LEU A 59 -16.96 -17.48 -22.65
C LEU A 59 -17.47 -17.56 -21.20
N SER A 60 -17.95 -16.44 -20.63
CA SER A 60 -18.51 -16.41 -19.28
C SER A 60 -19.77 -17.27 -19.10
N LYS A 61 -20.51 -17.53 -20.18
CA LYS A 61 -21.69 -18.39 -20.18
C LYS A 61 -21.36 -19.88 -20.28
N VAL A 62 -20.23 -20.22 -20.89
CA VAL A 62 -19.82 -21.61 -21.16
C VAL A 62 -18.93 -22.16 -20.06
N ILE A 63 -18.17 -21.30 -19.38
CA ILE A 63 -17.36 -21.70 -18.22
C ILE A 63 -18.26 -22.17 -17.07
N GLU A 64 -17.86 -23.28 -16.43
CA GLU A 64 -18.50 -23.79 -15.24
C GLU A 64 -18.43 -22.78 -14.08
N GLY A 65 -19.54 -22.66 -13.33
CA GLY A 65 -19.59 -21.86 -12.11
C GLY A 65 -20.07 -20.41 -12.25
N LYS A 66 -20.84 -20.06 -13.29
CA LYS A 66 -21.45 -18.72 -13.48
C LYS A 66 -20.47 -17.57 -13.17
N LYS A 67 -19.46 -17.39 -14.01
CA LYS A 67 -18.47 -16.33 -13.85
C LYS A 67 -18.95 -15.02 -14.47
N THR A 68 -18.63 -13.90 -13.84
CA THR A 68 -18.82 -12.57 -14.44
C THR A 68 -17.79 -12.33 -15.55
N ALA A 69 -18.01 -11.32 -16.39
CA ALA A 69 -17.01 -10.93 -17.39
C ALA A 69 -15.67 -10.53 -16.75
N SER A 70 -15.71 -9.91 -15.56
CA SER A 70 -14.52 -9.54 -14.79
C SER A 70 -13.73 -10.78 -14.37
N ASP A 71 -14.41 -11.79 -13.81
CA ASP A 71 -13.78 -13.04 -13.39
C ASP A 71 -13.12 -13.78 -14.57
N VAL A 72 -13.77 -13.79 -15.73
CA VAL A 72 -13.22 -14.39 -16.94
C VAL A 72 -11.95 -13.65 -17.38
N ILE A 73 -11.96 -12.32 -17.36
CA ILE A 73 -10.79 -11.52 -17.73
C ILE A 73 -9.64 -11.79 -16.74
N SER A 74 -9.91 -11.82 -15.43
CA SER A 74 -8.91 -12.14 -14.41
C SER A 74 -8.25 -13.51 -14.67
N ILE A 75 -9.05 -14.55 -14.94
CA ILE A 75 -8.53 -15.89 -15.26
C ILE A 75 -7.66 -15.87 -16.53
N LEU A 76 -8.08 -15.13 -17.56
CA LEU A 76 -7.32 -15.02 -18.82
C LEU A 76 -5.98 -14.31 -18.60
N VAL A 77 -5.97 -13.24 -17.78
CA VAL A 77 -4.74 -12.53 -17.40
C VAL A 77 -3.81 -13.45 -16.63
N ASP A 78 -4.30 -14.13 -15.59
CA ASP A 78 -3.51 -15.07 -14.79
C ASP A 78 -2.94 -16.22 -15.63
N SER A 79 -3.75 -16.76 -16.54
CA SER A 79 -3.32 -17.80 -17.47
C SER A 79 -2.21 -17.32 -18.41
N TYR A 80 -2.25 -16.06 -18.82
CA TYR A 80 -1.23 -15.48 -19.70
C TYR A 80 0.05 -15.16 -18.92
N VAL A 81 -0.06 -14.56 -17.73
CA VAL A 81 1.06 -14.27 -16.84
C VAL A 81 1.77 -15.56 -16.42
N GLY A 82 1.02 -16.63 -16.17
CA GLY A 82 1.57 -17.95 -15.86
C GLY A 82 2.43 -18.58 -16.96
N LYS A 83 2.31 -18.10 -18.21
CA LYS A 83 3.10 -18.55 -19.36
C LYS A 83 4.34 -17.67 -19.64
N MET A 84 4.47 -16.55 -18.95
CA MET A 84 5.60 -15.63 -19.14
C MET A 84 6.88 -16.21 -18.55
N ASP A 85 8.03 -15.86 -19.14
CA ASP A 85 9.32 -16.12 -18.52
C ASP A 85 9.51 -15.25 -17.27
N GLN A 86 10.41 -15.67 -16.38
CA GLN A 86 10.60 -15.02 -15.08
C GLN A 86 11.01 -13.54 -15.20
N ARG A 87 11.76 -13.16 -16.24
CA ARG A 87 12.19 -11.77 -16.43
C ARG A 87 11.01 -10.91 -16.87
N THR A 88 10.25 -11.35 -17.85
CA THR A 88 9.05 -10.64 -18.34
C THR A 88 7.99 -10.53 -17.25
N ARG A 89 7.78 -11.60 -16.47
CA ARG A 89 6.84 -11.59 -15.34
C ARG A 89 7.22 -10.56 -14.27
N LYS A 90 8.50 -10.46 -13.90
CA LYS A 90 8.96 -9.42 -12.94
C LYS A 90 8.70 -8.01 -13.47
N ALA A 91 8.94 -7.78 -14.77
CA ALA A 91 8.66 -6.48 -15.38
C ALA A 91 7.15 -6.18 -15.38
N TYR A 92 6.31 -7.17 -15.68
CA TYR A 92 4.85 -7.05 -15.59
C TYR A 92 4.40 -6.68 -14.17
N GLU A 93 4.85 -7.40 -13.14
CA GLU A 93 4.51 -7.15 -11.73
C GLU A 93 4.92 -5.73 -11.31
N GLN A 94 6.11 -5.28 -11.70
CA GLN A 94 6.57 -3.91 -11.41
C GLN A 94 5.68 -2.85 -12.06
N VAL A 95 5.26 -3.05 -13.31
CA VAL A 95 4.40 -2.10 -14.01
C VAL A 95 3.00 -2.04 -13.37
N VAL A 96 2.42 -3.19 -13.04
CA VAL A 96 1.10 -3.27 -12.37
C VAL A 96 1.13 -2.52 -11.04
N ASN A 97 2.12 -2.79 -10.19
CA ASN A 97 2.24 -2.13 -8.89
C ASN A 97 2.35 -0.60 -9.00
N VAL A 98 3.08 -0.09 -10.00
CA VAL A 98 3.19 1.35 -10.24
C VAL A 98 1.85 1.95 -10.69
N MET A 99 1.09 1.23 -11.52
CA MET A 99 -0.23 1.69 -11.96
C MET A 99 -1.24 1.71 -10.81
N GLU A 100 -1.25 0.68 -9.97
CA GLU A 100 -2.12 0.63 -8.79
C GLU A 100 -1.80 1.74 -7.79
N ALA A 101 -0.51 1.99 -7.52
CA ALA A 101 -0.09 3.10 -6.66
C ALA A 101 -0.51 4.46 -7.22
N LYS A 102 -0.41 4.64 -8.55
CA LYS A 102 -0.89 5.86 -9.22
C LYS A 102 -2.40 6.02 -9.06
N ASP A 103 -3.17 4.97 -9.30
CA ASP A 103 -4.63 5.03 -9.23
C ASP A 103 -5.11 5.27 -7.80
N TYR A 104 -4.43 4.70 -6.80
CA TYR A 104 -4.66 5.01 -5.39
C TYR A 104 -4.45 6.50 -5.09
N ILE A 105 -3.35 7.08 -5.55
CA ILE A 105 -3.07 8.52 -5.38
C ILE A 105 -4.15 9.36 -6.07
N ASP A 106 -4.47 9.06 -7.33
CA ASP A 106 -5.47 9.79 -8.11
C ASP A 106 -6.87 9.75 -7.46
N HIS A 107 -7.24 8.61 -6.87
CA HIS A 107 -8.49 8.48 -6.13
C HIS A 107 -8.47 9.26 -4.81
N SER A 108 -7.37 9.20 -4.06
CA SER A 108 -7.24 9.93 -2.79
C SER A 108 -7.30 11.46 -2.97
N LEU A 109 -6.78 11.97 -4.09
CA LEU A 109 -6.75 13.40 -4.39
C LEU A 109 -8.09 13.97 -4.88
N LYS A 110 -9.01 13.10 -5.33
CA LYS A 110 -10.34 13.50 -5.83
C LYS A 110 -11.43 13.52 -4.75
N GLN A 111 -11.15 13.00 -3.56
CA GLN A 111 -12.03 13.06 -2.39
C GLN A 111 -11.90 14.39 -1.67
#